data_AF-A0A094CJ48-F1
#
_entry.id   AF-A0A094CJ48-F1
#
_cell.length_a   1.000
_cell.length_b   1.000
_cell.length_c   1.000
_cell.angle_alpha   90.00
_cell.angle_beta   90.00
_cell.angle_gamma   90.00
#
_symmetry.space_group_name_H-M   'P 1'
#
loop_
_entity.id
_entity.type
_entity.pdbx_description
1 polymer ?
#
loop_
_entity_poly.entity_id
_entity_poly.type
_entity_poly.pdbx_seq_one_letter_code
_entity_poly.pdbx_strand_id
1 'polypeptide(L)'
;MCARRLVTVVGATGMQGGSTIDHLLKHALGNYNVRAVTRNPSSEAAKALVARGLEVVNANLDDVSSLITAFRGSYAIFAVTDF
;
A
#
# COMPACT_ATOMS: atom_id res chain seq x y z
N MET A 1 2.64 23.35 -5.42
CA MET A 1 2.24 22.00 -5.85
C MET A 1 1.27 21.45 -4.81
N CYS A 2 0.06 21.05 -5.18
CA CYS A 2 -0.84 20.39 -4.22
C CYS A 2 -0.24 19.05 -3.79
N ALA A 3 -0.17 18.79 -2.49
CA ALA A 3 0.32 17.53 -1.96
C ALA A 3 -0.55 16.36 -2.47
N ARG A 4 0.08 15.33 -3.04
CA ARG A 4 -0.63 14.12 -3.49
C ARG A 4 -1.18 13.38 -2.27
N ARG A 5 -2.43 12.92 -2.34
CA ARG A 5 -3.09 12.22 -1.22
C ARG A 5 -2.53 10.81 -1.12
N LEU A 6 -2.05 10.41 0.05
CA LEU A 6 -1.48 9.08 0.25
C LEU A 6 -2.59 8.04 0.49
N VAL A 7 -2.64 6.99 -0.33
CA VAL A 7 -3.52 5.84 -0.13
C VAL A 7 -2.68 4.65 0.31
N THR A 8 -3.02 4.06 1.45
CA THR A 8 -2.34 2.86 1.95
C THR A 8 -3.17 1.62 1.65
N VAL A 9 -2.53 0.57 1.15
CA VAL A 9 -3.18 -0.68 0.75
C VAL A 9 -2.61 -1.81 1.60
N VAL A 10 -3.42 -2.36 2.49
CA VAL A 10 -3.11 -3.60 3.23
C VAL A 10 -3.52 -4.80 2.39
N GLY A 11 -2.69 -5.85 2.40
CA GLY A 11 -2.88 -7.00 1.51
C GLY A 11 -2.48 -6.67 0.07
N ALA A 12 -1.53 -5.74 -0.12
CA ALA A 12 -1.08 -5.23 -1.41
C ALA A 12 -0.56 -6.31 -2.37
N THR A 13 -0.02 -7.40 -1.84
CA THR A 13 0.51 -8.53 -2.63
C THR A 13 -0.57 -9.56 -2.99
N GLY A 14 -1.80 -9.42 -2.47
CA GLY A 14 -2.93 -10.28 -2.77
C GLY A 14 -3.74 -9.80 -3.98
N MET A 15 -4.73 -10.59 -4.41
CA MET A 15 -5.54 -10.27 -5.59
C MET A 15 -6.30 -8.94 -5.47
N GLN A 16 -6.95 -8.72 -4.32
CA GLN A 16 -7.76 -7.52 -4.10
C GLN A 16 -6.87 -6.27 -3.99
N GLY A 17 -5.85 -6.30 -3.13
CA GLY A 17 -4.92 -5.18 -2.96
C GLY A 17 -4.16 -4.86 -4.24
N GLY A 18 -3.71 -5.88 -4.99
CA GLY A 18 -3.06 -5.69 -6.29
C GLY A 18 -3.98 -5.02 -7.32
N SER A 19 -5.23 -5.47 -7.42
CA SER A 19 -6.23 -4.84 -8.31
C SER A 19 -6.52 -3.38 -7.93
N THR A 20 -6.63 -3.09 -6.63
CA THR A 20 -6.79 -1.72 -6.13
C THR A 20 -5.60 -0.84 -6.51
N ILE A 21 -4.37 -1.33 -6.34
CA ILE A 21 -3.15 -0.61 -6.73
C ILE A 21 -3.13 -0.35 -8.24
N ASP A 22 -3.46 -1.35 -9.05
CA ASP A 22 -3.50 -1.22 -10.51
C ASP A 22 -4.50 -0.16 -10.95
N HIS A 23 -5.69 -0.13 -10.34
CA HIS A 23 -6.72 0.85 -10.64
C HIS A 23 -6.28 2.26 -10.24
N LEU A 24 -5.71 2.43 -9.04
CA LEU A 24 -5.21 3.71 -8.56
C LEU A 24 -4.09 4.27 -9.44
N LEU A 25 -3.16 3.42 -9.89
CA LEU A 25 -2.07 3.84 -10.77
C LEU A 25 -2.55 4.19 -12.19
N LYS A 26 -3.56 3.48 -12.72
CA LYS A 26 -4.08 3.72 -14.08
C LYS A 26 -5.00 4.94 -14.18
N HIS A 27 -5.92 5.10 -13.23
CA HIS A 27 -7.04 6.04 -13.37
C HIS A 27 -6.90 7.30 -12.51
N ALA A 28 -6.05 7.26 -11.49
CA ALA A 28 -5.94 8.36 -10.53
C ALA A 28 -4.76 9.32 -10.84
N LEU A 29 -4.32 9.33 -12.11
CA LEU A 29 -3.21 10.10 -12.71
C LEU A 29 -2.86 11.38 -11.93
N GLY A 30 -1.89 11.27 -11.03
CA GLY A 30 -1.26 12.39 -10.34
C GLY A 30 -1.91 12.86 -9.04
N ASN A 31 -3.09 12.37 -8.67
CA ASN A 31 -3.79 12.82 -7.46
C ASN A 31 -3.39 12.04 -6.20
N TYR A 32 -2.94 10.79 -6.38
CA TYR A 32 -2.64 9.90 -5.26
C TYR A 32 -1.23 9.32 -5.32
N ASN A 33 -0.61 9.20 -4.15
CA ASN A 33 0.54 8.33 -3.94
C ASN A 33 0.04 7.04 -3.28
N VAL A 34 0.65 5.91 -3.62
CA VAL A 34 0.20 4.61 -3.10
C VAL A 34 1.31 3.98 -2.27
N ARG A 35 0.95 3.60 -1.03
CA ARG A 35 1.79 2.82 -0.13
C ARG A 35 1.24 1.41 -0.03
N ALA A 36 2.04 0.42 -0.41
CA ALA A 36 1.73 -0.99 -0.27
C ALA A 36 2.22 -1.51 1.08
N VAL A 37 1.35 -2.15 1.85
CA VAL A 37 1.68 -2.78 3.12
C VAL A 37 1.78 -4.29 2.92
N THR A 38 2.87 -4.87 3.41
CA THR A 38 3.13 -6.31 3.36
C THR A 38 3.85 -6.80 4.61
N ARG A 39 3.63 -8.05 4.99
CA ARG A 39 4.42 -8.72 6.06
C ARG A 39 5.85 -9.02 5.64
N ASN A 40 6.13 -9.12 4.33
CA ASN A 40 7.46 -9.43 3.80
C ASN A 40 7.83 -8.51 2.63
N PRO A 41 8.53 -7.39 2.88
CA PRO A 41 8.97 -6.46 1.83
C PRO A 41 10.02 -7.07 0.89
N SER A 42 10.67 -8.17 1.28
CA SER A 42 11.68 -8.86 0.47
C SER A 42 11.09 -9.94 -0.45
N SER A 43 9.79 -10.17 -0.41
CA SER A 43 9.12 -11.11 -1.31
C SER A 43 9.15 -10.64 -2.77
N GLU A 44 9.10 -11.57 -3.73
CA GLU A 44 9.10 -11.22 -5.17
C GLU A 44 7.91 -10.33 -5.54
N ALA A 45 6.73 -10.57 -4.95
CA ALA A 45 5.56 -9.72 -5.14
C ALA A 45 5.80 -8.28 -4.63
N ALA A 46 6.44 -8.13 -3.47
CA ALA A 46 6.80 -6.82 -2.93
C ALA A 46 7.84 -6.10 -3.81
N LYS A 47 8.87 -6.82 -4.27
CA LYS A 47 9.86 -6.28 -5.21
C LYS A 47 9.23 -5.80 -6.52
N ALA A 48 8.25 -6.53 -7.04
CA ALA A 48 7.49 -6.12 -8.23
C ALA A 48 6.74 -4.80 -8.02
N LEU A 49 6.20 -4.56 -6.81
CA LEU A 49 5.58 -3.27 -6.46
C LEU A 49 6.62 -2.15 -6.39
N VAL A 50 7.79 -2.40 -5.79
CA VAL A 50 8.89 -1.41 -5.77
C VAL A 50 9.35 -1.05 -7.18
N ALA A 51 9.50 -2.05 -8.07
CA ALA A 51 9.87 -1.84 -9.48
C ALA A 51 8.86 -0.96 -10.25
N ARG A 52 7.61 -0.90 -9.78
CA ARG A 52 6.55 -0.03 -10.32
C ARG A 52 6.52 1.37 -9.69
N GLY A 53 7.49 1.69 -8.82
CA GLY A 53 7.60 2.99 -8.15
C GLY A 53 6.72 3.16 -6.92
N LEU A 54 6.21 2.06 -6.34
CA LEU A 54 5.41 2.11 -5.12
C LEU A 54 6.29 2.13 -3.87
N GLU A 55 5.84 2.85 -2.84
CA GLU A 55 6.39 2.73 -1.49
C GLU A 55 5.89 1.42 -0.88
N VAL A 56 6.80 0.54 -0.47
CA VAL A 56 6.45 -0.71 0.22
C VAL A 56 6.89 -0.63 1.67
N VAL A 57 5.94 -0.82 2.59
CA VAL A 57 6.16 -0.73 4.03
C VAL A 57 5.85 -2.08 4.68
N ASN A 58 6.68 -2.46 5.64
CA ASN A 58 6.43 -3.62 6.48
C ASN A 58 5.42 -3.26 7.58
N ALA A 59 4.37 -4.07 7.73
CA ALA A 59 3.50 -4.02 8.90
C ALA A 59 2.89 -5.40 9.17
N ASN A 60 2.60 -5.66 10.44
CA ASN A 60 1.83 -6.81 10.87
C ASN A 60 0.48 -6.34 11.44
N LEU A 61 -0.61 -7.00 11.08
CA LEU A 61 -1.95 -6.63 11.53
C LEU A 61 -2.17 -6.90 13.02
N ASP A 62 -1.40 -7.82 13.60
CA ASP A 62 -1.42 -8.11 15.04
C ASP A 62 -0.52 -7.16 15.85
N ASP A 63 0.26 -6.30 15.19
CA ASP A 63 1.13 -5.31 15.85
C ASP A 63 0.64 -3.89 15.57
N VAL A 64 -0.09 -3.34 16.55
CA VAL A 64 -0.64 -1.98 16.52
C VAL A 64 0.44 -0.92 16.25
N SER A 65 1.65 -1.07 16.79
CA SER A 65 2.73 -0.09 16.61
C SER A 65 3.22 -0.05 15.16
N SER A 66 3.29 -1.22 14.54
CA SER A 66 3.62 -1.33 13.12
C SER A 66 2.55 -0.68 12.24
N LEU A 67 1.26 -0.85 12.58
CA LEU A 67 0.14 -0.24 11.86
C LEU A 67 0.12 1.28 12.00
N ILE A 68 0.35 1.81 13.20
CA ILE A 68 0.46 3.27 13.44
C ILE A 68 1.54 3.87 12.54
N THR A 69 2.67 3.18 12.41
CA THR A 69 3.77 3.62 11.56
C THR A 69 3.39 3.55 10.09
N ALA A 70 2.80 2.43 9.66
CA ALA A 70 2.41 2.19 8.27
C ALA A 70 1.28 3.10 7.77
N PHE A 71 0.38 3.54 8.64
CA PHE A 71 -0.75 4.41 8.31
C PHE A 71 -0.49 5.91 8.50
N ARG A 72 0.72 6.27 8.96
CA ARG A 72 1.05 7.67 9.17
C ARG A 72 1.00 8.45 7.86
N GLY A 73 0.22 9.54 7.87
CA GLY A 73 0.06 10.46 6.74
C GLY A 73 -0.90 9.96 5.65
N SER A 74 -1.55 8.82 5.85
CA SER A 74 -2.51 8.27 4.89
C SER A 74 -3.79 9.11 4.86
N TYR A 75 -4.19 9.51 3.67
CA TYR A 75 -5.49 10.12 3.41
C TYR A 75 -6.62 9.08 3.41
N ALA A 76 -6.33 7.89 2.87
CA ALA A 76 -7.26 6.78 2.86
C ALA A 76 -6.50 5.45 3.03
N ILE A 77 -7.20 4.44 3.56
CA ILE A 77 -6.67 3.10 3.74
C ILE A 77 -7.66 2.11 3.12
N PHE A 78 -7.16 1.28 2.22
CA PHE A 78 -7.86 0.07 1.77
C PHE A 78 -7.30 -1.10 2.56
N ALA A 79 -8.15 -1.80 3.31
CA ALA A 79 -7.72 -2.90 4.16
C ALA A 79 -8.46 -4.19 3.82
N VAL A 80 -7.69 -5.19 3.39
CA VAL A 80 -8.12 -6.58 3.27
C VAL A 80 -7.31 -7.40 4.28
N THR A 81 -8.02 -8.14 5.12
CA THR A 81 -7.45 -9.05 6.10
C THR A 81 -7.84 -10.49 5.76
N ASP A 82 -6.99 -11.44 6.10
CA ASP A 82 -7.37 -12.84 6.22
C ASP A 82 -8.01 -13.07 7.61
N PHE A 83 -8.66 -14.23 7.78
CA PHE A 83 -9.43 -14.61 8.96
C PHE A 83 -8.67 -15.61 9.83
#